data_AF-A0A956HKW1-F1
#
_entry.id   AF-A0A956HKW1-F1
#
_cell.length_a   1.000
_cell.length_b   1.000
_cell.length_c   1.000
_cell.angle_alpha   90.00
_cell.angle_beta   90.00
_cell.angle_gamma   90.00
#
_symmetry.space_group_name_H-M   'P 1'
#
loop_
_entity.id
_entity.type
_entity.pdbx_description
1 polymer ?
#
loop_
_entity_poly.entity_id
_entity_poly.type
_entity_poly.pdbx_seq_one_letter_code
_entity_poly.pdbx_strand_id
1 'polypeptide(L)'
;MRSLVLGCLTALTLSACAGRAAPADTPASRRREGAALRDELLTMLEADQAIRRELMQGDFDEPPPELLERGRAVDADNLARLRAIVREHGWPGRSLVGDEAALAALALIIHADSDLAFQRECLALIEQAMTRDDVDRAEVAALIDRVRLASDEPQLYGTQAELEGGVLVPLPIEDPTHVDERRAAMGMPPLAQALAEQEAALEAFLRAQPGDGA
;
A
#
# COMPACT_ATOMS: atom_id res chain seq x y z
N MET A 1 -17.87 1.40 11.30
CA MET A 1 -16.54 1.13 11.87
C MET A 1 -15.60 0.85 10.73
N ARG A 2 -14.64 1.73 10.45
CA ARG A 2 -13.62 1.46 9.42
C ARG A 2 -12.27 1.70 10.06
N SER A 3 -11.57 0.60 10.32
CA SER A 3 -10.23 0.53 10.89
C SER A 3 -9.25 1.39 10.09
N LEU A 4 -8.50 2.23 10.79
CA LEU A 4 -7.44 3.08 10.26
C LEU A 4 -6.10 2.34 10.38
N VAL A 5 -5.44 2.13 9.24
CA VAL A 5 -4.11 1.50 9.16
C VAL A 5 -3.08 2.59 8.81
N LEU A 6 -2.03 2.75 9.62
CA LEU A 6 -0.95 3.74 9.42
C LEU A 6 0.32 3.14 8.87
N GLY A 7 1.00 3.88 7.99
CA GLY A 7 2.36 3.56 7.56
C GLY A 7 3.21 4.78 7.21
N CYS A 8 3.95 5.31 8.20
CA CYS A 8 5.08 6.25 8.09
C CYS A 8 5.74 6.51 6.69
N LEU A 9 5.57 7.74 6.19
CA LEU A 9 6.61 8.80 6.08
C LEU A 9 8.02 8.53 5.52
N THR A 10 8.39 9.24 4.43
CA THR A 10 9.46 10.28 4.36
C THR A 10 9.93 10.61 2.91
N ALA A 11 9.26 11.62 2.33
CA ALA A 11 9.67 12.81 1.56
C ALA A 11 11.06 12.95 0.83
N LEU A 12 11.05 13.31 -0.47
CA LEU A 12 11.26 14.69 -1.03
C LEU A 12 11.79 14.74 -2.52
N THR A 13 10.93 15.20 -3.45
CA THR A 13 11.08 16.35 -4.42
C THR A 13 12.17 16.37 -5.54
N LEU A 14 12.02 16.92 -6.77
CA LEU A 14 10.94 17.44 -7.65
C LEU A 14 11.53 17.80 -9.06
N SER A 15 10.70 17.67 -10.11
CA SER A 15 10.50 18.59 -11.27
C SER A 15 11.26 18.50 -12.62
N ALA A 16 10.48 18.12 -13.64
CA ALA A 16 10.15 18.75 -14.93
C ALA A 16 11.15 18.91 -16.11
N CYS A 17 10.62 18.54 -17.28
CA CYS A 17 11.27 18.31 -18.58
C CYS A 17 11.07 19.45 -19.61
N ALA A 18 11.91 19.43 -20.66
CA ALA A 18 11.63 19.99 -21.99
C ALA A 18 12.15 19.02 -23.08
N GLY A 19 11.38 18.85 -24.16
CA GLY A 19 11.49 17.75 -25.14
C GLY A 19 12.78 17.71 -25.98
N ARG A 20 13.29 16.49 -26.18
CA ARG A 20 14.47 16.16 -26.98
C ARG A 20 14.22 14.82 -27.71
N ALA A 21 14.81 14.63 -28.89
CA ALA A 21 14.82 13.34 -29.59
C ALA A 21 15.15 12.23 -28.59
N ALA A 22 14.33 11.17 -28.55
CA ALA A 22 14.44 10.10 -27.56
C ALA A 22 15.90 9.61 -27.54
N PRO A 23 16.64 9.81 -26.44
CA PRO A 23 18.02 9.37 -26.37
C PRO A 23 18.06 7.86 -26.61
N ALA A 24 19.12 7.38 -27.26
CA ALA A 24 19.33 5.95 -27.44
C ALA A 24 19.12 5.23 -26.09
N ASP A 25 18.37 4.12 -26.12
CA ASP A 25 18.04 3.33 -24.94
C ASP A 25 19.29 2.59 -24.42
N THR A 26 20.12 3.36 -23.72
CA THR A 26 21.40 2.93 -23.14
C THR A 26 21.20 2.47 -21.70
N PRO A 27 22.09 1.61 -21.16
CA PRO A 27 22.06 1.28 -19.74
C PRO A 27 22.12 2.51 -18.82
N ALA A 28 22.77 3.59 -19.27
CA ALA A 28 22.83 4.83 -18.51
C ALA A 28 21.52 5.65 -18.56
N SER A 29 20.76 5.62 -19.67
CA SER A 29 19.44 6.25 -19.72
C SER A 29 18.43 5.47 -18.88
N ARG A 30 18.40 4.14 -18.97
CA ARG A 30 17.51 3.30 -18.14
C ARG A 30 17.74 3.48 -16.64
N ARG A 31 19.00 3.60 -16.21
CA ARG A 31 19.31 3.89 -14.80
C ARG A 31 18.81 5.27 -14.35
N ARG A 32 18.91 6.28 -15.22
CA ARG A 32 18.41 7.63 -14.90
C ARG A 32 16.89 7.69 -14.87
N GLU A 33 16.25 7.00 -15.80
CA GLU A 33 14.80 6.85 -15.86
C GLU A 33 14.26 6.12 -14.63
N GLY A 34 14.85 4.96 -14.28
CA GLY A 34 14.49 4.24 -13.05
C GLY A 34 14.73 5.07 -11.78
N ALA A 35 15.79 5.88 -11.74
CA ALA A 35 16.03 6.80 -10.63
C ALA A 35 14.96 7.91 -10.55
N ALA A 36 14.58 8.51 -11.67
CA ALA A 36 13.54 9.53 -11.70
C ALA A 36 12.16 8.94 -11.31
N LEU A 37 11.85 7.74 -11.80
CA LEU A 37 10.61 7.04 -11.47
C LEU A 37 10.56 6.64 -9.98
N ARG A 38 11.69 6.20 -9.42
CA ARG A 38 11.82 5.95 -7.98
C ARG A 38 11.47 7.21 -7.19
N ASP A 39 12.11 8.33 -7.50
CA ASP A 39 11.93 9.58 -6.75
C ASP A 39 10.48 10.11 -6.86
N GLU A 40 9.83 9.86 -8.01
CA GLU A 40 8.41 10.15 -8.22
C GLU A 40 7.49 9.28 -7.37
N LEU A 41 7.67 7.95 -7.38
CA LEU A 41 6.87 7.02 -6.57
C LEU A 41 6.98 7.32 -5.07
N LEU A 42 8.18 7.66 -4.60
CA LEU A 42 8.40 8.06 -3.21
C LEU A 42 7.70 9.38 -2.87
N THR A 43 7.64 10.33 -3.82
CA THR A 43 6.90 11.59 -3.64
C THR A 43 5.39 11.35 -3.57
N MET A 44 4.86 10.47 -4.43
CA MET A 44 3.46 10.06 -4.39
C MET A 44 3.10 9.40 -3.06
N LEU A 45 3.97 8.49 -2.57
CA LEU A 45 3.80 7.84 -1.28
C LEU A 45 3.84 8.84 -0.12
N GLU A 46 4.71 9.85 -0.16
CA GLU A 46 4.74 10.85 0.91
C GLU A 46 3.41 11.61 1.01
N ALA A 47 2.82 12.01 -0.13
CA ALA A 47 1.52 12.68 -0.15
C ALA A 47 0.41 11.76 0.41
N ASP A 48 0.42 10.50 0.01
CA ASP A 48 -0.47 9.44 0.51
C ASP A 48 -0.36 9.26 2.04
N GLN A 49 0.87 9.11 2.54
CA GLN A 49 1.12 8.86 3.96
C GLN A 49 0.99 10.10 4.84
N ALA A 50 1.05 11.32 4.27
CA ALA A 50 0.71 12.54 4.99
C ALA A 50 -0.73 12.53 5.49
N ILE A 51 -1.69 12.18 4.62
CA ILE A 51 -3.10 12.11 4.99
C ILE A 51 -3.35 11.03 6.04
N ARG A 52 -2.75 9.85 5.87
CA ARG A 52 -2.95 8.71 6.79
C ARG A 52 -2.45 9.06 8.20
N ARG A 53 -1.30 9.72 8.30
CA ARG A 53 -0.79 10.25 9.58
C ARG A 53 -1.71 11.24 10.22
N GLU A 54 -2.21 12.22 9.47
CA GLU A 54 -3.19 13.18 10.01
C GLU A 54 -4.43 12.45 10.53
N LEU A 55 -4.93 11.45 9.79
CA LEU A 55 -6.11 10.66 10.19
C LEU A 55 -5.88 9.84 11.46
N MET A 56 -4.70 9.24 11.63
CA MET A 56 -4.43 8.44 12.82
C MET A 56 -4.03 9.30 14.02
N GLN A 57 -3.22 10.34 13.82
CA GLN A 57 -2.71 11.18 14.90
C GLN A 57 -3.74 12.17 15.43
N GLY A 58 -4.78 12.45 14.66
CA GLY A 58 -5.78 13.42 15.05
C GLY A 58 -6.71 12.91 16.14
N ASP A 59 -7.07 13.84 17.01
CA ASP A 59 -8.00 13.62 18.10
C ASP A 59 -9.41 13.99 17.63
N PHE A 60 -10.10 13.00 17.07
CA PHE A 60 -11.47 13.17 16.59
C PHE A 60 -12.29 11.90 16.83
N ASP A 61 -13.55 12.06 17.28
CA ASP A 61 -14.54 10.98 17.33
C ASP A 61 -14.85 10.42 15.93
N GLU A 62 -14.93 11.32 14.94
CA GLU A 62 -15.07 11.02 13.51
C GLU A 62 -14.14 11.93 12.69
N PRO A 63 -13.46 11.41 11.65
CA PRO A 63 -12.56 12.22 10.83
C PRO A 63 -13.27 13.42 10.16
N PRO A 64 -12.66 14.62 10.16
CA PRO A 64 -13.23 15.80 9.51
C PRO A 64 -13.55 15.56 8.02
N PRO A 65 -14.71 15.99 7.51
CA PRO A 65 -15.08 15.81 6.10
C PRO A 65 -14.02 16.35 5.13
N GLU A 66 -13.38 17.47 5.46
CA GLU A 66 -12.33 18.10 4.65
C GLU A 66 -11.07 17.24 4.59
N LEU A 67 -10.71 16.55 5.68
CA LEU A 67 -9.57 15.63 5.71
C LEU A 67 -9.87 14.39 4.86
N LEU A 68 -11.09 13.86 4.95
CA LEU A 68 -11.54 12.76 4.11
C LEU A 68 -11.58 13.14 2.62
N GLU A 69 -12.00 14.36 2.30
CA GLU A 69 -11.99 14.88 0.93
C GLU A 69 -10.57 15.04 0.38
N ARG A 70 -9.65 15.58 1.18
CA ARG A 70 -8.22 15.64 0.84
C ARG A 70 -7.65 14.25 0.58
N GLY A 71 -7.97 13.27 1.42
CA GLY A 71 -7.54 11.88 1.21
C GLY A 71 -8.03 11.31 -0.10
N ARG A 72 -9.33 11.42 -0.39
CA ARG A 72 -9.89 10.98 -1.68
C ARG A 72 -9.25 11.66 -2.89
N ALA A 73 -8.92 12.95 -2.78
CA ALA A 73 -8.26 13.69 -3.85
C ALA A 73 -6.82 13.16 -4.09
N VAL A 74 -6.05 12.96 -3.02
CA VAL A 74 -4.70 12.38 -3.11
C VAL A 74 -4.74 10.97 -3.69
N ASP A 75 -5.64 10.11 -3.23
CA ASP A 75 -5.81 8.75 -3.76
C ASP A 75 -6.16 8.77 -5.26
N ALA A 76 -7.03 9.69 -5.68
CA ALA A 76 -7.42 9.84 -7.09
C ALA A 76 -6.27 10.31 -7.98
N ASP A 77 -5.49 11.30 -7.52
CA ASP A 77 -4.32 11.80 -8.23
C ASP A 77 -3.24 10.71 -8.35
N ASN A 78 -2.99 10.00 -7.25
CA ASN A 78 -2.05 8.89 -7.20
C ASN A 78 -2.47 7.74 -8.12
N LEU A 79 -3.75 7.37 -8.10
CA LEU A 79 -4.31 6.36 -9.02
C LEU A 79 -4.12 6.77 -10.49
N ALA A 80 -4.43 8.02 -10.84
CA ALA A 80 -4.26 8.53 -12.19
C ALA A 80 -2.80 8.44 -12.65
N ARG A 81 -1.86 8.84 -11.77
CA ARG A 81 -0.44 8.81 -12.10
C ARG A 81 0.13 7.39 -12.13
N LEU A 82 -0.21 6.54 -11.16
CA LEU A 82 0.23 5.15 -11.12
C LEU A 82 -0.22 4.39 -12.37
N ARG A 83 -1.43 4.67 -12.87
CA ARG A 83 -1.90 4.11 -14.15
C ARG A 83 -1.03 4.51 -15.32
N ALA A 84 -0.60 5.76 -15.39
CA ALA A 84 0.31 6.22 -16.44
C ALA A 84 1.67 5.51 -16.34
N ILE A 85 2.21 5.38 -15.12
CA ILE A 85 3.45 4.63 -14.85
C ILE A 85 3.32 3.18 -15.30
N VAL A 86 2.25 2.49 -14.91
CA VAL A 86 2.01 1.08 -15.24
C VAL A 86 1.85 0.87 -16.75
N ARG A 87 1.19 1.80 -17.45
CA ARG A 87 1.06 1.75 -18.91
C ARG A 87 2.39 1.91 -19.64
N GLU A 88 3.28 2.74 -19.11
CA GLU A 88 4.57 3.06 -19.74
C GLU A 88 5.64 2.01 -19.44
N HIS A 89 5.70 1.52 -18.20
CA HIS A 89 6.81 0.69 -17.72
C HIS A 89 6.40 -0.75 -17.33
N GLY A 90 5.10 -1.08 -17.35
CA GLY A 90 4.59 -2.25 -16.64
C GLY A 90 4.63 -2.04 -15.12
N TRP A 91 4.62 -3.12 -14.34
CA TRP A 91 4.73 -2.98 -12.89
C TRP A 91 6.13 -2.47 -12.49
N PRO A 92 6.24 -1.35 -11.75
CA PRO A 92 7.52 -0.79 -11.33
C PRO A 92 8.10 -1.57 -10.14
N GLY A 93 8.57 -2.79 -10.41
CA GLY A 93 9.22 -3.66 -9.42
C GLY A 93 10.64 -3.23 -9.04
N ARG A 94 11.23 -3.92 -8.07
CA ARG A 94 12.52 -3.55 -7.45
C ARG A 94 13.67 -3.43 -8.45
N SER A 95 13.66 -4.21 -9.52
CA SER A 95 14.67 -4.20 -10.58
C SER A 95 14.70 -2.91 -11.38
N LEU A 96 13.57 -2.20 -11.45
CA LEU A 96 13.44 -0.91 -12.14
C LEU A 96 13.68 0.26 -11.20
N VAL A 97 13.04 0.25 -10.03
CA VAL A 97 12.95 1.44 -9.14
C VAL A 97 13.65 1.26 -7.79
N GLY A 98 14.15 0.07 -7.47
CA GLY A 98 14.68 -0.28 -6.15
C GLY A 98 13.60 -0.69 -5.16
N ASP A 99 14.00 -1.24 -4.01
CA ASP A 99 13.10 -1.86 -3.05
C ASP A 99 12.08 -0.88 -2.45
N GLU A 100 12.55 0.31 -2.04
CA GLU A 100 11.71 1.32 -1.40
C GLU A 100 10.58 1.82 -2.32
N ALA A 101 10.90 2.15 -3.57
CA ALA A 101 9.89 2.61 -4.51
C ALA A 101 8.98 1.48 -5.03
N ALA A 102 9.45 0.23 -5.06
CA ALA A 102 8.60 -0.90 -5.36
C ALA A 102 7.54 -1.12 -4.27
N LEU A 103 7.92 -0.95 -2.99
CA LEU A 103 6.98 -0.91 -1.87
C LEU A 103 6.03 0.28 -1.97
N ALA A 104 6.52 1.46 -2.36
CA ALA A 104 5.68 2.63 -2.61
C ALA A 104 4.60 2.34 -3.66
N ALA A 105 4.96 1.72 -4.79
CA ALA A 105 3.99 1.34 -5.81
C ALA A 105 2.93 0.35 -5.28
N LEU A 106 3.31 -0.61 -4.44
CA LEU A 106 2.38 -1.54 -3.78
C LEU A 106 1.41 -0.82 -2.84
N ALA A 107 1.91 0.08 -1.98
CA ALA A 107 1.05 0.87 -1.10
C ALA A 107 0.04 1.70 -1.90
N LEU A 108 0.49 2.38 -2.96
CA LEU A 108 -0.37 3.22 -3.81
C LEU A 108 -1.49 2.41 -4.49
N ILE A 109 -1.22 1.18 -4.96
CA ILE A 109 -2.27 0.33 -5.55
C ILE A 109 -3.22 -0.25 -4.49
N ILE A 110 -2.71 -0.59 -3.29
CA ILE A 110 -3.55 -1.03 -2.16
C ILE A 110 -4.57 0.05 -1.80
N HIS A 111 -4.17 1.32 -1.87
CA HIS A 111 -5.02 2.47 -1.55
C HIS A 111 -5.94 2.92 -2.69
N ALA A 112 -5.82 2.33 -3.89
CA ALA A 112 -6.65 2.64 -5.04
C ALA A 112 -8.06 2.01 -5.00
N ASP A 113 -8.74 2.08 -3.85
CA ASP A 113 -10.04 1.43 -3.60
C ASP A 113 -11.15 1.84 -4.56
N SER A 114 -11.02 3.03 -5.15
CA SER A 114 -12.00 3.56 -6.10
C SER A 114 -11.96 2.86 -7.46
N ASP A 115 -10.95 2.03 -7.74
CA ASP A 115 -10.83 1.31 -9.01
C ASP A 115 -10.34 -0.14 -8.84
N LEU A 116 -11.28 -1.01 -8.47
CA LEU A 116 -11.07 -2.45 -8.37
C LEU A 116 -10.62 -3.09 -9.69
N ALA A 117 -11.06 -2.56 -10.84
CA ALA A 117 -10.66 -3.10 -12.14
C ALA A 117 -9.16 -2.88 -12.38
N PHE A 118 -8.66 -1.70 -12.03
CA PHE A 118 -7.24 -1.40 -12.10
C PHE A 118 -6.42 -2.20 -11.07
N GLN A 119 -6.92 -2.39 -9.85
CA GLN A 119 -6.26 -3.26 -8.87
C GLN A 119 -6.08 -4.70 -9.41
N ARG A 120 -7.10 -5.25 -10.08
CA ARG A 120 -7.02 -6.56 -10.74
C ARG A 120 -6.02 -6.58 -11.90
N GLU A 121 -5.98 -5.54 -12.72
CA GLU A 121 -4.99 -5.39 -13.80
C GLU A 121 -3.56 -5.37 -13.24
N CYS A 122 -3.31 -4.57 -12.20
CA CYS A 122 -2.03 -4.52 -11.53
C CYS A 122 -1.67 -5.84 -10.87
N LEU A 123 -2.64 -6.54 -10.26
CA LEU A 123 -2.38 -7.83 -9.62
C LEU A 123 -1.81 -8.85 -10.61
N ALA A 124 -2.34 -8.91 -11.84
CA ALA A 124 -1.80 -9.79 -12.88
C ALA A 124 -0.35 -9.46 -13.25
N LEU A 125 0.03 -8.18 -13.24
CA LEU A 125 1.42 -7.74 -13.48
C LEU A 125 2.33 -8.02 -12.29
N ILE A 126 1.80 -7.83 -11.07
CA ILE A 126 2.48 -8.10 -9.81
C ILE A 126 2.76 -9.60 -9.66
N GLU A 127 1.82 -10.48 -10.02
CA GLU A 127 2.03 -11.93 -10.01
C GLU A 127 3.20 -12.33 -10.90
N GLN A 128 3.32 -11.73 -12.10
CA GLN A 128 4.49 -11.91 -12.96
C GLN A 128 5.77 -11.37 -12.30
N ALA A 129 5.70 -10.24 -11.61
CA ALA A 129 6.81 -9.69 -10.84
C ALA A 129 7.22 -10.62 -9.68
N MET A 130 6.29 -11.27 -8.99
CA MET A 130 6.57 -12.24 -7.93
C MET A 130 7.37 -13.43 -8.44
N THR A 131 7.09 -13.93 -9.66
CA THR A 131 7.86 -15.05 -10.26
C THR A 131 9.33 -14.69 -10.49
N ARG A 132 9.64 -13.40 -10.56
CA ARG A 132 10.99 -12.85 -10.77
C ARG A 132 11.61 -12.32 -9.48
N ASP A 133 10.97 -12.57 -8.34
CA ASP A 133 11.35 -12.03 -7.02
C ASP A 133 11.41 -10.49 -7.00
N ASP A 134 10.57 -9.83 -7.82
CA ASP A 134 10.68 -8.40 -8.12
C ASP A 134 9.74 -7.50 -7.27
N VAL A 135 9.05 -8.11 -6.30
CA VAL A 135 8.08 -7.48 -5.38
C VAL A 135 8.12 -8.15 -4.01
N ASP A 136 7.65 -7.46 -2.97
CA ASP A 136 7.50 -8.04 -1.64
C ASP A 136 6.24 -8.90 -1.58
N ARG A 137 6.39 -10.19 -1.27
CA ARG A 137 5.27 -11.14 -1.29
C ARG A 137 4.26 -10.87 -0.18
N ALA A 138 4.69 -10.40 0.99
CA ALA A 138 3.78 -10.13 2.10
C ALA A 138 2.82 -8.98 1.76
N GLU A 139 3.34 -7.93 1.14
CA GLU A 139 2.52 -6.79 0.66
C GLU A 139 1.54 -7.21 -0.45
N VAL A 140 1.94 -8.13 -1.33
CA VAL A 140 1.03 -8.65 -2.36
C VAL A 140 -0.13 -9.45 -1.76
N ALA A 141 0.10 -10.19 -0.66
CA ALA A 141 -0.99 -10.88 0.03
C ALA A 141 -2.08 -9.91 0.53
N ALA A 142 -1.69 -8.72 0.98
CA ALA A 142 -2.63 -7.69 1.40
C ALA A 142 -3.51 -7.19 0.24
N LEU A 143 -2.90 -6.94 -0.93
CA LEU A 143 -3.64 -6.56 -2.13
C LEU A 143 -4.59 -7.67 -2.60
N ILE A 144 -4.14 -8.95 -2.59
CA ILE A 144 -4.97 -10.09 -2.98
C ILE A 144 -6.23 -10.17 -2.11
N ASP A 145 -6.06 -10.18 -0.79
CA ASP A 145 -7.19 -10.29 0.14
C ASP A 145 -8.14 -9.09 0.00
N ARG A 146 -7.62 -7.88 -0.23
CA ARG A 146 -8.43 -6.68 -0.46
C ARG A 146 -9.28 -6.77 -1.72
N VAL A 147 -8.69 -7.21 -2.83
CA VAL A 147 -9.40 -7.43 -4.10
C VAL A 147 -10.46 -8.52 -3.94
N ARG A 148 -10.17 -9.60 -3.21
CA ARG A 148 -11.12 -10.68 -2.96
C ARG A 148 -12.31 -10.22 -2.13
N LEU A 149 -12.07 -9.54 -1.01
CA LEU A 149 -13.16 -8.99 -0.18
C LEU A 149 -14.01 -7.97 -0.94
N ALA A 150 -13.40 -7.12 -1.76
CA ALA A 150 -14.14 -6.20 -2.64
C ALA A 150 -14.95 -6.92 -3.73
N SER A 151 -14.70 -8.21 -3.94
CA SER A 151 -15.42 -9.11 -4.86
C SER A 151 -16.37 -10.07 -4.13
N ASP A 152 -16.67 -9.82 -2.85
CA ASP A 152 -17.46 -10.72 -1.97
C ASP A 152 -16.87 -12.13 -1.82
N GLU A 153 -15.55 -12.28 -2.04
CA GLU A 153 -14.81 -13.51 -1.84
C GLU A 153 -14.06 -13.48 -0.50
N PRO A 154 -14.01 -14.61 0.24
CA PRO A 154 -13.24 -14.67 1.46
C PRO A 154 -11.74 -14.58 1.18
N GLN A 155 -10.98 -14.09 2.16
CA GLN A 155 -9.54 -13.88 2.11
C GLN A 155 -8.77 -15.22 1.96
N LEU A 156 -7.57 -15.14 1.40
CA LEU A 156 -6.64 -16.27 1.37
C LEU A 156 -5.66 -16.22 2.55
N TYR A 157 -5.21 -15.03 2.94
CA TYR A 157 -4.10 -14.86 3.87
C TYR A 157 -4.48 -14.22 5.21
N GLY A 158 -5.69 -13.66 5.31
CA GLY A 158 -6.20 -13.05 6.54
C GLY A 158 -5.51 -11.72 6.88
N THR A 159 -5.21 -10.91 5.87
CA THR A 159 -4.51 -9.62 6.06
C THR A 159 -5.44 -8.47 6.46
N GLN A 160 -6.74 -8.61 6.24
CA GLN A 160 -7.76 -7.61 6.57
C GLN A 160 -8.54 -8.04 7.82
N ALA A 161 -8.68 -7.13 8.77
CA ALA A 161 -9.34 -7.35 10.06
C ALA A 161 -10.17 -6.12 10.48
N GLU A 162 -11.19 -6.37 11.30
CA GLU A 162 -11.99 -5.34 11.97
C GLU A 162 -11.62 -5.28 13.45
N LEU A 163 -11.70 -4.08 14.03
CA LEU A 163 -11.51 -3.92 15.47
C LEU A 163 -12.86 -4.12 16.19
N GLU A 164 -12.98 -5.22 16.92
CA GLU A 164 -14.17 -5.55 17.72
C GLU A 164 -13.79 -5.58 19.20
N GLY A 165 -14.33 -4.63 19.98
CA GLY A 165 -14.09 -4.61 21.44
C GLY A 165 -12.61 -4.48 21.83
N GLY A 166 -11.77 -3.90 20.97
CA GLY A 166 -10.32 -3.76 21.18
C GLY A 166 -9.47 -4.92 20.65
N VAL A 167 -10.09 -5.94 20.04
CA VAL A 167 -9.42 -7.10 19.45
C VAL A 167 -9.54 -7.05 17.93
N LEU A 168 -8.47 -7.40 17.21
CA LEU A 168 -8.51 -7.51 15.76
C LEU A 168 -9.09 -8.87 15.36
N VAL A 169 -10.28 -8.84 14.78
CA VAL A 169 -10.97 -10.02 14.26
C VAL A 169 -10.78 -10.07 12.74
N PRO A 170 -10.13 -11.12 12.19
CA PRO A 170 -9.96 -11.22 10.75
C PRO A 170 -11.31 -11.37 10.05
N LEU A 171 -11.47 -10.66 8.93
CA LEU A 171 -12.61 -10.87 8.03
C LEU A 171 -12.62 -12.30 7.45
N PRO A 172 -13.73 -12.80 6.88
CA PRO A 172 -13.86 -14.20 6.45
C PRO A 172 -12.67 -14.70 5.61
N ILE A 173 -12.15 -15.88 5.95
CA ILE A 173 -11.02 -16.55 5.29
C ILE A 173 -11.52 -17.84 4.65
N GLU A 174 -11.13 -18.12 3.41
CA GLU A 174 -11.63 -19.27 2.62
C GLU A 174 -11.36 -20.60 3.32
N ASP A 175 -10.18 -20.75 3.89
CA ASP A 175 -9.75 -21.93 4.62
C ASP A 175 -8.88 -21.52 5.82
N PRO A 176 -9.49 -21.22 6.97
CA PRO A 176 -8.77 -20.79 8.16
C PRO A 176 -7.80 -21.85 8.69
N THR A 177 -8.04 -23.15 8.43
CA THR A 177 -7.20 -24.24 8.93
C THR A 177 -5.81 -24.25 8.28
N HIS A 178 -5.73 -23.91 6.99
CA HIS A 178 -4.46 -23.91 6.24
C HIS A 178 -3.96 -22.48 5.93
N VAL A 179 -4.46 -21.46 6.64
CA VAL A 179 -4.05 -20.06 6.40
C VAL A 179 -2.56 -19.86 6.66
N ASP A 180 -2.00 -20.47 7.70
CA ASP A 180 -0.59 -20.30 8.06
C ASP A 180 0.36 -20.96 7.05
N GLU A 181 -0.07 -22.01 6.36
CA GLU A 181 0.69 -22.61 5.26
C GLU A 181 0.82 -21.64 4.08
N ARG A 182 -0.29 -20.97 3.73
CA ARG A 182 -0.30 -19.93 2.69
C ARG A 182 0.51 -18.71 3.10
N ARG A 183 0.42 -18.31 4.37
CA ARG A 183 1.21 -17.19 4.92
C ARG A 183 2.70 -17.49 4.90
N ALA A 184 3.11 -18.70 5.31
CA ALA A 184 4.50 -19.13 5.25
C ALA A 184 5.04 -19.13 3.81
N ALA A 185 4.25 -19.56 2.83
CA ALA A 185 4.63 -19.51 1.40
C ALA A 185 4.85 -18.08 0.87
N MET A 186 4.28 -17.08 1.55
CA MET A 186 4.45 -15.65 1.25
C MET A 186 5.48 -14.98 2.16
N GLY A 187 6.17 -15.73 3.03
CA GLY A 187 7.15 -15.18 3.98
C GLY A 187 6.54 -14.44 5.17
N MET A 188 5.24 -14.61 5.43
CA MET A 188 4.53 -13.96 6.53
C MET A 188 4.53 -14.80 7.81
N PRO A 189 4.51 -14.17 9.00
CA PRO A 189 4.34 -14.89 10.26
C PRO A 189 2.93 -15.51 10.35
N PRO A 190 2.69 -16.49 11.24
CA PRO A 190 1.36 -17.03 11.50
C PRO A 190 0.32 -15.94 11.77
N LEU A 191 -0.94 -16.18 11.37
CA LEU A 191 -2.01 -15.19 11.45
C LEU A 191 -2.19 -14.65 12.88
N ALA A 192 -2.23 -15.54 13.86
CA ALA A 192 -2.38 -15.16 15.26
C ALA A 192 -1.24 -14.26 15.76
N GLN A 193 0.00 -14.52 15.30
CA GLN A 193 1.13 -13.67 15.65
C GLN A 193 1.00 -12.28 15.01
N ALA A 194 0.64 -12.21 13.73
CA ALA A 194 0.47 -10.94 13.02
C ALA A 194 -0.61 -10.06 13.65
N LEU A 195 -1.75 -10.64 14.03
CA LEU A 195 -2.84 -9.92 14.69
C LEU A 195 -2.38 -9.37 16.05
N ALA A 196 -1.68 -10.18 16.85
CA ALA A 196 -1.14 -9.75 18.14
C ALA A 196 -0.11 -8.61 18.00
N GLU A 197 0.73 -8.63 16.96
CA GLU A 197 1.67 -7.55 16.66
C GLU A 197 0.95 -6.25 16.28
N GLN A 198 -0.11 -6.35 15.48
CA GLN A 198 -0.94 -5.20 15.08
C GLN A 198 -1.71 -4.61 16.28
N GLU A 199 -2.27 -5.45 17.14
CA GLU A 199 -2.93 -5.04 18.38
C GLU A 199 -1.95 -4.31 19.31
N ALA A 200 -0.76 -4.86 19.52
CA ALA A 200 0.27 -4.23 20.33
C ALA A 200 0.71 -2.86 19.77
N ALA A 201 0.80 -2.73 18.45
CA ALA A 201 1.12 -1.47 17.79
C ALA A 201 -0.01 -0.43 17.98
N LEU A 202 -1.27 -0.84 17.81
CA LEU A 202 -2.43 0.00 18.06
C LEU A 202 -2.50 0.45 19.53
N GLU A 203 -2.29 -0.45 20.49
CA GLU A 203 -2.27 -0.10 21.90
C GLU A 203 -1.14 0.87 22.26
N ALA A 204 0.06 0.63 21.73
CA ALA A 204 1.20 1.52 21.93
C ALA A 204 0.92 2.92 21.37
N PHE A 205 0.28 2.98 20.21
CA PHE A 205 -0.17 4.22 19.60
C PHE A 205 -1.18 4.97 20.49
N LEU A 206 -2.23 4.28 20.97
CA LEU A 206 -3.24 4.88 21.84
C LEU A 206 -2.65 5.36 23.18
N ARG A 207 -1.68 4.66 23.75
CA ARG A 207 -0.99 5.07 24.99
C ARG A 207 -0.07 6.28 24.83
N ALA A 208 0.43 6.52 23.62
CA ALA A 208 1.34 7.63 23.34
C ALA A 208 0.62 8.97 23.10
N GLN A 209 -0.71 8.95 22.93
CA GLN A 209 -1.54 10.15 22.85
C GLN A 209 -1.63 10.82 24.24
N PRO A 210 -1.37 12.13 24.37
CA PRO A 210 -1.51 12.84 25.65
C PRO A 210 -2.96 12.72 26.13
N GLY A 211 -3.15 12.14 27.31
CA GLY A 211 -4.50 11.90 27.84
C GLY A 211 -5.29 13.19 28.04
N ASP A 212 -6.59 13.12 27.75
CA ASP A 212 -7.59 14.12 28.13
C ASP A 212 -7.42 14.52 29.61
N GLY A 213 -6.77 15.66 29.84
CA GLY A 213 -6.30 15.99 31.18
C GLY A 213 -5.60 17.34 31.29
N ALA A 214 -6.30 18.42 30.89
CA ALA A 214 -6.06 19.77 31.40
C ALA A 214 -7.37 20.59 31.43
#